data_AF-A0A2V5LRF7-F1
#
_entry.id   AF-A0A2V5LRF7-F1
#
_cell.length_a   1.000
_cell.length_b   1.000
_cell.length_c   1.000
_cell.angle_alpha   90.00
_cell.angle_beta   90.00
_cell.angle_gamma   90.00
#
_symmetry.space_group_name_H-M   'P 1'
#
loop_
_entity.id
_entity.type
_entity.pdbx_description
1 polymer ?
#
loop_
_entity_poly.entity_id
_entity_poly.type
_entity_poly.pdbx_seq_one_letter_code
_entity_poly.pdbx_strand_id
1 'polypeptide(L)'
;MKWLSAVLTFVNLSVVCGLFLGMAGRGLNVVSAWLALVCGAAFAVAAYLGTSDTAIREKAANQPPVRKSQKASDPDSTPNAATWSAIMRYRHVWFWAVAVCFAMFAVRSFCWLFYIDGSDYKIQSPNNLGDLSLHLTLIKNFANGVALWPDNPIYVFSKLRYPAGIDLFNALLSLVHVDLITGLVWVGLVGSLATFYAFYRWGGSFAVAGFLFNGGIAGFQFFKTWKFLDYQGTAADVAHRPIAWKSIPLAMFVTQRGWLYAIPVGLVLLWHWREKFFGQGAAVFKPSSAATESGGLETAAPCARGPLPFWVELSLYASMPLFNLHTFIALTIVLLFALLLERPSEIQFVVNTARKDGSAGIGRLISHPTMWPEIFRGAPIRRHAAAMLAIALIPATFFVWLVTDHFRAASILQWHPGWAQDSPDLAAPFFRMGGTANFGSSTMFGLLLQKTWNGVIAPFFQFWLTNFGLWIPLALALVGLVGWRIWKSGWRWGDRPPADVAFVLPAIVIFAAGYFFKTAPWEWDNLKLMVWGYF
;
A
#
# COMPACT_ATOMS: atom_id res chain seq x y z
N MET A 1 15.56 1.25 -7.78
CA MET A 1 14.77 0.47 -6.80
C MET A 1 15.64 -0.12 -5.70
N LYS A 2 16.90 -0.45 -6.00
CA LYS A 2 17.89 -0.94 -5.04
C LYS A 2 18.02 -0.13 -3.75
N TRP A 3 18.14 1.19 -3.85
CA TRP A 3 18.24 2.06 -2.66
C TRP A 3 16.98 2.02 -1.79
N LEU A 4 15.81 2.06 -2.43
CA LEU A 4 14.54 1.99 -1.70
C LEU A 4 14.41 0.65 -0.98
N SER A 5 14.67 -0.48 -1.67
CA SER A 5 14.61 -1.80 -1.01
C SER A 5 15.64 -1.91 0.11
N ALA A 6 16.85 -1.41 -0.07
CA ALA A 6 17.88 -1.40 0.97
C ALA A 6 17.45 -0.61 2.22
N VAL A 7 16.93 0.61 2.06
CA VAL A 7 16.47 1.45 3.18
C VAL A 7 15.29 0.80 3.91
N LEU A 8 14.33 0.23 3.18
CA LEU A 8 13.20 -0.45 3.79
C LEU A 8 13.65 -1.73 4.52
N THR A 9 14.55 -2.52 3.94
CA THR A 9 15.14 -3.70 4.59
C THR A 9 15.96 -3.32 5.83
N PHE A 10 16.69 -2.20 5.79
CA PHE A 10 17.41 -1.67 6.94
C PHE A 10 16.47 -1.46 8.13
N VAL A 11 15.43 -0.63 7.94
CA VAL A 11 14.44 -0.35 9.00
C VAL A 11 13.78 -1.64 9.47
N ASN A 12 13.36 -2.50 8.52
CA ASN A 12 12.70 -3.76 8.85
C ASN A 12 13.55 -4.62 9.81
N LEU A 13 14.75 -4.96 9.36
CA LEU A 13 15.56 -5.96 10.06
C LEU A 13 16.27 -5.38 11.28
N SER A 14 16.50 -4.06 11.34
CA SER A 14 16.85 -3.42 12.60
C SER A 14 15.73 -3.56 13.65
N VAL A 15 14.47 -3.33 13.27
CA VAL A 15 13.33 -3.48 14.19
C VAL A 15 13.14 -4.93 14.61
N VAL A 16 13.17 -5.87 13.67
CA VAL A 16 12.98 -7.30 13.95
C VAL A 16 14.13 -7.85 14.82
N CYS A 17 15.38 -7.54 14.49
CA CYS A 17 16.52 -7.94 15.33
C CYS A 17 16.47 -7.26 16.70
N GLY A 18 16.15 -5.96 16.76
CA GLY A 18 16.02 -5.24 18.03
C GLY A 18 14.93 -5.83 18.92
N LEU A 19 13.78 -6.19 18.35
CA LEU A 19 12.71 -6.88 19.06
C LEU A 19 13.19 -8.20 19.68
N PHE A 20 13.80 -9.09 18.89
CA PHE A 20 14.25 -10.38 19.39
C PHE A 20 15.39 -10.27 20.42
N LEU A 21 16.35 -9.38 20.19
CA LEU A 21 17.42 -9.11 21.14
C LEU A 21 16.87 -8.53 22.45
N GLY A 22 15.89 -7.63 22.37
CA GLY A 22 15.24 -7.07 23.55
C GLY A 22 14.37 -8.09 24.29
N MET A 23 13.70 -9.00 23.60
CA MET A 23 12.98 -10.11 24.23
C MET A 23 13.94 -11.05 24.97
N ALA A 24 15.05 -11.42 24.33
CA ALA A 24 16.08 -12.29 24.93
C ALA A 24 16.79 -11.60 26.10
N GLY A 25 17.07 -10.30 25.98
CA GLY A 25 17.75 -9.48 26.99
C GLY A 25 16.85 -8.90 28.08
N ARG A 26 15.54 -9.20 28.07
CA ARG A 26 14.51 -8.59 28.94
C ARG A 26 14.47 -7.06 28.89
N GLY A 27 14.82 -6.49 27.76
CA GLY A 27 14.84 -5.05 27.50
C GLY A 27 15.87 -4.68 26.46
N LEU A 28 15.68 -3.51 25.84
CA LEU A 28 16.71 -2.93 24.98
C LEU A 28 17.78 -2.22 25.81
N ASN A 29 19.01 -2.26 25.30
CA ASN A 29 20.12 -1.49 25.82
C ASN A 29 21.01 -1.02 24.65
N VAL A 30 22.07 -0.28 24.97
CA VAL A 30 22.99 0.27 23.96
C VAL A 30 23.60 -0.82 23.08
N VAL A 31 23.97 -1.97 23.66
CA VAL A 31 24.59 -3.09 22.92
C VAL A 31 23.60 -3.74 21.97
N SER A 32 22.38 -4.06 22.44
CA SER A 32 21.35 -4.66 21.60
C SER A 32 20.92 -3.71 20.47
N ALA A 33 20.90 -2.39 20.73
CA ALA A 33 20.61 -1.38 19.72
C ALA A 33 21.66 -1.33 18.62
N TRP A 34 22.95 -1.28 18.98
CA TRP A 34 24.04 -1.32 18.00
C TRP A 34 24.02 -2.61 17.17
N LEU A 35 23.86 -3.77 17.82
CA LEU A 35 23.77 -5.05 17.13
C LEU A 35 22.60 -5.09 16.14
N ALA A 36 21.42 -4.61 16.55
CA ALA A 36 20.25 -4.55 15.69
C ALA A 36 20.46 -3.63 14.46
N LEU A 37 21.06 -2.46 14.65
CA LEU A 37 21.36 -1.52 13.56
C LEU A 37 22.41 -2.08 12.60
N VAL A 38 23.48 -2.70 13.12
CA VAL A 38 24.53 -3.34 12.30
C VAL A 38 23.96 -4.52 11.50
N CYS A 39 23.14 -5.37 12.13
CA CYS A 39 22.44 -6.46 11.44
C CYS A 39 21.55 -5.91 10.31
N GLY A 40 20.73 -4.89 10.60
CA GLY A 40 19.90 -4.23 9.59
C GLY A 40 20.72 -3.69 8.43
N ALA A 41 21.87 -3.06 8.70
CA ALA A 41 22.76 -2.53 7.67
C ALA A 41 23.35 -3.62 6.78
N ALA A 42 23.78 -4.74 7.36
CA ALA A 42 24.29 -5.88 6.61
C ALA A 42 23.23 -6.45 5.64
N PHE A 43 22.00 -6.64 6.12
CA PHE A 43 20.91 -7.09 5.26
C PHE A 43 20.47 -6.03 4.23
N ALA A 44 20.57 -4.74 4.54
CA ALA A 44 20.33 -3.67 3.58
C ALA A 44 21.30 -3.74 2.40
N VAL A 45 22.59 -4.00 2.67
CA VAL A 45 23.59 -4.24 1.62
C VAL A 45 23.23 -5.49 0.80
N ALA A 46 22.84 -6.59 1.46
CA ALA A 46 22.40 -7.80 0.76
C ALA A 46 21.16 -7.55 -0.12
N ALA A 47 20.19 -6.78 0.36
CA ALA A 47 19.00 -6.39 -0.40
C ALA A 47 19.36 -5.48 -1.59
N TYR A 48 20.28 -4.54 -1.40
CA TYR A 48 20.78 -3.66 -2.47
C TYR A 48 21.42 -4.48 -3.60
N LEU A 49 22.26 -5.44 -3.24
CA LEU A 49 22.97 -6.31 -4.20
C LEU A 49 22.03 -7.29 -4.90
N GLY A 50 21.03 -7.83 -4.18
CA GLY A 50 20.07 -8.78 -4.72
C GLY A 50 18.94 -8.15 -5.54
N THR A 51 18.62 -6.89 -5.32
CA THR A 51 17.55 -6.19 -6.05
C THR A 51 17.99 -5.89 -7.48
N SER A 52 17.15 -6.22 -8.45
CA SER A 52 17.41 -5.96 -9.88
C SER A 52 16.72 -4.67 -10.33
N ASP A 53 17.46 -3.78 -11.02
CA ASP A 53 16.86 -2.61 -11.67
C ASP A 53 16.42 -2.97 -13.10
N THR A 54 15.10 -3.02 -13.32
CA THR A 54 14.49 -3.37 -14.61
C THR A 54 14.91 -2.43 -15.76
N ALA A 55 15.20 -1.15 -15.45
CA ALA A 55 15.63 -0.16 -16.44
C ALA A 55 16.99 -0.48 -17.11
N ILE A 56 17.88 -1.21 -16.44
CA ILE A 56 19.16 -1.64 -17.03
C ILE A 56 18.91 -2.81 -18.00
N ARG A 57 17.91 -3.66 -17.71
CA ARG A 57 17.57 -4.83 -18.51
C ARG A 57 16.93 -4.45 -19.85
N GLU A 58 16.06 -3.44 -19.89
CA GLU A 58 15.50 -2.90 -21.15
C GLU A 58 16.57 -2.23 -22.03
N LYS A 59 17.52 -1.49 -21.43
CA LYS A 59 18.58 -0.83 -22.18
C LYS A 59 19.61 -1.81 -22.76
N ALA A 60 19.83 -2.94 -22.08
CA ALA A 60 20.69 -4.02 -22.56
C ALA A 60 19.99 -4.92 -23.59
N ALA A 61 18.69 -5.18 -23.45
CA ALA A 61 17.91 -5.98 -24.40
C ALA A 61 17.64 -5.25 -25.73
N ASN A 62 17.58 -3.92 -25.71
CA ASN A 62 17.29 -3.09 -26.88
C ASN A 62 18.55 -2.51 -27.56
N GLN A 63 19.74 -3.10 -27.38
CA GLN A 63 20.89 -2.77 -28.24
C GLN A 63 20.81 -3.58 -29.53
N PRO A 64 20.43 -2.98 -30.68
CA PRO A 64 20.61 -3.65 -31.96
C PRO A 64 22.10 -3.77 -32.29
N PRO A 65 22.54 -4.84 -33.00
CA PRO A 65 23.90 -4.89 -33.50
C PRO A 65 24.11 -3.70 -34.44
N VAL A 66 25.23 -3.00 -34.25
CA VAL A 66 25.62 -1.82 -35.03
C VAL A 66 25.65 -2.20 -36.51
N ARG A 67 24.59 -1.84 -37.25
CA ARG A 67 24.59 -1.82 -38.71
C ARG A 67 24.57 -0.36 -39.15
N LYS A 68 25.72 0.13 -39.60
CA LYS A 68 25.83 1.39 -40.34
C LYS A 68 25.00 1.27 -41.63
N SER A 69 23.98 2.10 -41.79
CA SER A 69 23.26 2.33 -43.05
C SER A 69 22.40 3.58 -42.87
N GLN A 70 22.92 4.75 -43.25
CA GLN A 70 22.62 5.46 -44.51
C GLN A 70 21.37 6.35 -44.41
N LYS A 71 21.60 7.65 -44.66
CA LYS A 71 20.62 8.72 -44.79
C LYS A 71 19.50 8.31 -45.76
N ALA A 72 18.26 8.35 -45.28
CA ALA A 72 17.09 8.59 -46.11
C ALA A 72 16.16 9.52 -45.33
N SER A 73 15.90 10.68 -45.92
CA SER A 73 14.91 11.67 -45.53
C SER A 73 13.52 11.10 -45.73
N ASP A 74 12.65 11.23 -44.72
CA ASP A 74 11.21 11.01 -44.88
C ASP A 74 10.43 12.16 -44.21
N PRO A 75 9.59 12.90 -44.96
CA PRO A 75 8.76 13.97 -44.42
C PRO A 75 7.33 13.45 -44.22
N ASP A 76 7.02 12.92 -43.02
CA ASP A 76 5.63 12.73 -42.60
C ASP A 76 5.53 12.76 -41.06
N SER A 77 5.65 13.97 -40.50
CA SER A 77 5.30 14.22 -39.10
C SER A 77 3.78 14.21 -38.94
N THR A 78 3.22 13.03 -38.67
CA THR A 78 1.81 12.89 -38.27
C THR A 78 1.48 13.83 -37.10
N PRO A 79 0.28 14.46 -37.06
CA PRO A 79 -0.11 15.39 -35.99
C PRO A 79 0.06 14.78 -34.60
N ASN A 80 -0.20 13.47 -34.48
CA ASN A 80 -0.04 12.71 -33.25
C ASN A 80 1.40 12.69 -32.72
N ALA A 81 2.42 12.66 -33.58
CA ALA A 81 3.82 12.67 -33.14
C ALA A 81 4.23 14.02 -32.53
N ALA A 82 3.72 15.14 -33.07
CA ALA A 82 3.94 16.48 -32.52
C ALA A 82 3.22 16.65 -31.17
N THR A 83 1.98 16.17 -31.05
CA THR A 83 1.22 16.18 -29.78
C THR A 83 1.89 15.32 -28.71
N TRP A 84 2.39 14.13 -29.06
CA TRP A 84 3.13 13.25 -28.16
C TRP A 84 4.47 13.85 -27.71
N SER A 85 5.19 14.52 -28.61
CA SER A 85 6.41 15.29 -28.31
C SER A 85 6.15 16.43 -27.33
N ALA A 86 5.05 17.18 -27.52
CA ALA A 86 4.64 18.23 -26.58
C ALA A 86 4.26 17.64 -25.20
N ILE A 87 3.46 16.56 -25.16
CA ILE A 87 3.07 15.87 -23.91
C ILE A 87 4.29 15.36 -23.15
N MET A 88 5.29 14.79 -23.84
CA MET A 88 6.56 14.34 -23.24
C MET A 88 7.35 15.49 -22.61
N ARG A 89 7.36 16.67 -23.25
CA ARG A 89 8.04 17.87 -22.73
C ARG A 89 7.38 18.39 -21.46
N TYR A 90 6.05 18.40 -21.38
CA TYR A 90 5.32 18.81 -20.18
C TYR A 90 5.40 17.79 -19.05
N ARG A 91 5.62 16.50 -19.35
CA ARG A 91 5.73 15.46 -18.31
C ARG A 91 6.87 15.73 -17.32
N HIS A 92 7.97 16.29 -17.79
CA HIS A 92 9.09 16.62 -16.91
C HIS A 92 8.79 17.84 -16.03
N VAL A 93 8.10 18.85 -16.58
CA VAL A 93 7.64 20.03 -15.84
C VAL A 93 6.66 19.61 -14.73
N TRP A 94 5.67 18.78 -15.07
CA TRP A 94 4.71 18.25 -14.10
C TRP A 94 5.37 17.39 -13.02
N PHE A 95 6.35 16.57 -13.38
CA PHE A 95 7.14 15.83 -12.40
C PHE A 95 7.80 16.76 -11.38
N TRP A 96 8.54 17.78 -11.85
CA TRP A 96 9.23 18.71 -10.96
C TRP A 96 8.26 19.55 -10.13
N ALA A 97 7.15 20.01 -10.72
CA ALA A 97 6.13 20.74 -9.98
C ALA A 97 5.58 19.92 -8.80
N VAL A 98 5.16 18.67 -9.06
CA VAL A 98 4.66 17.77 -8.01
C VAL A 98 5.77 17.41 -7.00
N ALA A 99 7.01 17.21 -7.46
CA ALA A 99 8.15 16.93 -6.59
C ALA A 99 8.46 18.09 -5.63
N VAL A 100 8.44 19.33 -6.13
CA VAL A 100 8.65 20.53 -5.30
C VAL A 100 7.51 20.68 -4.29
N CYS A 101 6.24 20.52 -4.71
CA CYS A 101 5.11 20.55 -3.77
C CYS A 101 5.22 19.47 -2.68
N PHE A 102 5.59 18.25 -3.05
CA PHE A 102 5.78 17.16 -2.09
C PHE A 102 6.96 17.44 -1.15
N ALA A 103 8.07 17.97 -1.66
CA ALA A 103 9.23 18.34 -0.84
C ALA A 103 8.88 19.45 0.15
N MET A 104 8.17 20.50 -0.30
CA MET A 104 7.66 21.56 0.58
C MET A 104 6.75 21.00 1.67
N PHE A 105 5.83 20.11 1.31
CA PHE A 105 4.98 19.38 2.27
C PHE A 105 5.83 18.62 3.30
N ALA A 106 6.75 17.77 2.84
CA ALA A 106 7.56 16.93 3.72
C ALA A 106 8.43 17.77 4.69
N VAL A 107 9.14 18.77 4.17
CA VAL A 107 9.96 19.67 4.98
C VAL A 107 9.09 20.42 5.99
N ARG A 108 7.97 21.01 5.54
CA ARG A 108 7.09 21.78 6.41
C ARG A 108 6.53 20.91 7.54
N SER A 109 6.06 19.70 7.22
CA SER A 109 5.40 18.81 8.17
C SER A 109 6.37 18.15 9.15
N PHE A 110 7.57 17.76 8.70
CA PHE A 110 8.50 17.00 9.55
C PHE A 110 9.53 17.86 10.27
N CYS A 111 10.04 18.95 9.67
CA CYS A 111 10.97 19.84 10.38
C CYS A 111 10.30 20.65 11.51
N TRP A 112 8.97 20.83 11.45
CA TRP A 112 8.16 21.43 12.52
C TRP A 112 7.20 20.40 13.16
N LEU A 113 7.56 19.12 13.11
CA LEU A 113 6.76 18.05 13.73
C LEU A 113 6.67 18.24 15.25
N PHE A 114 7.82 18.50 15.88
CA PHE A 114 7.99 18.77 17.30
C PHE A 114 9.21 19.67 17.45
N TYR A 115 9.03 20.89 17.94
CA TYR A 115 10.11 21.87 18.04
C TYR A 115 10.00 22.67 19.33
N ILE A 116 11.14 23.22 19.75
CA ILE A 116 11.24 24.05 20.95
C ILE A 116 11.24 25.51 20.50
N ASP A 117 10.35 26.32 21.08
CA ASP A 117 10.27 27.75 20.85
C ASP A 117 10.26 28.48 22.21
N GLY A 118 11.41 29.04 22.58
CA GLY A 118 11.63 29.57 23.92
C GLY A 118 11.55 28.46 24.98
N SER A 119 10.61 28.59 25.91
CA SER A 119 10.31 27.60 26.95
C SER A 119 9.29 26.53 26.53
N ASP A 120 8.67 26.71 25.35
CA ASP A 120 7.49 25.94 24.99
C ASP A 120 7.83 24.82 24.00
N TYR A 121 7.25 23.65 24.24
CA TYR A 121 7.20 22.58 23.25
C TYR A 121 6.02 22.83 22.31
N LYS A 122 6.32 23.01 21.03
CA LYS A 122 5.32 23.32 20.00
C LYS A 122 5.22 22.22 18.95
N ILE A 123 4.01 22.07 18.44
CA ILE A 123 3.64 21.13 17.38
C ILE A 123 2.87 21.94 16.35
N GLN A 124 3.21 21.80 15.07
CA GLN A 124 2.54 22.55 14.01
C GLN A 124 1.10 22.08 13.79
N SER A 125 0.89 20.77 13.62
CA SER A 125 -0.39 20.22 13.19
C SER A 125 -1.24 19.83 14.39
N PRO A 126 -2.48 20.34 14.52
CA PRO A 126 -3.37 19.96 15.62
C PRO A 126 -3.72 18.46 15.57
N ASN A 127 -3.80 17.86 14.37
CA ASN A 127 -4.02 16.43 14.20
C ASN A 127 -2.89 15.59 14.80
N ASN A 128 -1.67 16.13 14.89
CA ASN A 128 -0.51 15.43 15.41
C ASN A 128 -0.39 15.54 16.93
N LEU A 129 -1.11 16.47 17.59
CA LEU A 129 -0.96 16.72 19.02
C LEU A 129 -1.25 15.47 19.87
N GLY A 130 -2.35 14.77 19.55
CA GLY A 130 -2.72 13.51 20.22
C GLY A 130 -1.75 12.37 19.90
N ASP A 131 -1.58 12.07 18.62
CA ASP A 131 -0.76 10.93 18.15
C ASP A 131 0.72 11.06 18.56
N LEU A 132 1.30 12.26 18.49
CA LEU A 132 2.71 12.47 18.80
C LEU A 132 3.03 12.17 20.27
N SER A 133 2.15 12.53 21.19
CA SER A 133 2.34 12.27 22.62
C SER A 133 2.39 10.76 22.92
N LEU A 134 1.53 9.97 22.25
CA LEU A 134 1.56 8.51 22.29
C LEU A 134 2.90 8.00 21.79
N HIS A 135 3.33 8.41 20.59
CA HIS A 135 4.57 7.96 19.99
C HIS A 135 5.82 8.30 20.83
N LEU A 136 5.92 9.53 21.36
CA LEU A 136 7.02 9.92 22.26
C LEU A 136 7.07 9.05 23.51
N THR A 137 5.91 8.70 24.06
CA THR A 137 5.79 7.79 25.21
C THR A 137 6.30 6.40 24.86
N LEU A 138 5.88 5.85 23.72
CA LEU A 138 6.31 4.52 23.27
C LEU A 138 7.83 4.46 23.03
N ILE A 139 8.39 5.44 22.32
CA ILE A 139 9.83 5.50 22.01
C ILE A 139 10.65 5.53 23.30
N LYS A 140 10.29 6.42 24.24
CA LYS A 140 10.98 6.51 25.54
C LYS A 140 10.81 5.25 26.37
N ASN A 141 9.63 4.64 26.37
CA ASN A 141 9.38 3.41 27.11
C ASN A 141 10.29 2.28 26.62
N PHE A 142 10.39 2.08 25.30
CA PHE A 142 11.31 1.10 24.72
C PHE A 142 12.78 1.41 25.03
N ALA A 143 13.19 2.67 24.92
CA ALA A 143 14.56 3.09 25.20
C ALA A 143 14.95 2.97 26.68
N ASN A 144 13.99 2.98 27.61
CA ASN A 144 14.22 2.78 29.04
C ASN A 144 14.51 1.32 29.42
N GLY A 145 14.55 0.40 28.44
CA GLY A 145 14.92 -1.00 28.69
C GLY A 145 13.82 -1.83 29.32
N VAL A 146 12.54 -1.48 29.12
CA VAL A 146 11.41 -2.31 29.53
C VAL A 146 11.43 -3.66 28.83
N ALA A 147 10.95 -4.70 29.51
CA ALA A 147 10.84 -6.04 28.93
C ALA A 147 9.94 -6.02 27.68
N LEU A 148 10.43 -6.58 26.58
CA LEU A 148 9.67 -6.71 25.34
C LEU A 148 8.90 -8.05 25.31
N TRP A 149 7.63 -8.10 24.93
CA TRP A 149 6.74 -6.98 24.58
C TRP A 149 6.18 -6.29 25.85
N PRO A 150 6.19 -4.95 25.91
CA PRO A 150 5.92 -4.24 27.15
C PRO A 150 4.45 -4.22 27.52
N ASP A 151 4.21 -3.95 28.80
CA ASP A 151 2.91 -3.50 29.27
C ASP A 151 2.58 -2.14 28.64
N ASN A 152 1.29 -1.84 28.56
CA ASN A 152 0.81 -0.59 28.02
C ASN A 152 1.20 0.56 28.97
N PRO A 153 1.96 1.56 28.51
CA PRO A 153 2.41 2.65 29.37
C PRO A 153 1.29 3.63 29.74
N ILE A 154 0.12 3.51 29.12
CA ILE A 154 -1.05 4.38 29.35
C ILE A 154 -2.12 3.66 30.19
N TYR A 155 -2.37 2.37 29.91
CA TYR A 155 -3.41 1.59 30.57
C TYR A 155 -2.84 0.49 31.46
N VAL A 156 -3.04 0.62 32.78
CA VAL A 156 -2.60 -0.37 33.77
C VAL A 156 -3.23 -1.74 33.51
N PHE A 157 -2.47 -2.81 33.74
CA PHE A 157 -2.89 -4.22 33.57
C PHE A 157 -3.27 -4.64 32.13
N SER A 158 -2.71 -3.97 31.12
CA SER A 158 -2.85 -4.37 29.72
C SER A 158 -1.50 -4.40 29.01
N LYS A 159 -1.36 -5.22 27.96
CA LYS A 159 -0.19 -5.14 27.07
C LYS A 159 -0.37 -4.06 26.02
N LEU A 160 0.75 -3.60 25.45
CA LEU A 160 0.73 -2.65 24.35
C LEU A 160 0.00 -3.24 23.12
N ARG A 161 -1.12 -2.63 22.72
CA ARG A 161 -1.93 -3.01 21.56
C ARG A 161 -1.74 -2.02 20.41
N TYR A 162 -0.53 -1.97 19.87
CA TYR A 162 -0.18 -0.99 18.85
C TYR A 162 0.94 -1.50 17.92
N PRO A 163 0.83 -1.31 16.59
CA PRO A 163 1.93 -1.53 15.65
C PRO A 163 3.08 -0.53 15.85
N ALA A 164 3.93 -0.77 16.85
CA ALA A 164 4.95 0.17 17.31
C ALA A 164 6.30 0.04 16.57
N GLY A 165 6.35 -0.52 15.36
CA GLY A 165 7.60 -0.84 14.66
C GLY A 165 8.49 0.39 14.40
N ILE A 166 7.91 1.52 13.97
CA ILE A 166 8.67 2.77 13.77
C ILE A 166 9.06 3.43 15.10
N ASP A 167 8.25 3.28 16.14
CA ASP A 167 8.59 3.77 17.48
C ASP A 167 9.76 2.98 18.06
N LEU A 168 9.76 1.65 17.88
CA LEU A 168 10.87 0.78 18.23
C LEU A 168 12.13 1.14 17.45
N PHE A 169 12.03 1.44 16.15
CA PHE A 169 13.15 1.91 15.36
C PHE A 169 13.75 3.22 15.92
N ASN A 170 12.91 4.20 16.23
CA ASN A 170 13.37 5.46 16.84
C ASN A 170 13.97 5.23 18.24
N ALA A 171 13.50 4.24 18.99
CA ALA A 171 14.09 3.86 20.27
C ALA A 171 15.51 3.28 20.10
N LEU A 172 15.74 2.46 19.07
CA LEU A 172 17.09 1.99 18.72
C LEU A 172 18.02 3.16 18.38
N LEU A 173 17.53 4.14 17.63
CA LEU A 173 18.30 5.36 17.31
C LEU A 173 18.61 6.18 18.58
N SER A 174 17.64 6.33 19.47
CA SER A 174 17.80 7.04 20.74
C SER A 174 18.85 6.38 21.63
N LEU A 175 18.87 5.04 21.68
CA LEU A 175 19.85 4.26 22.44
C LEU A 175 21.28 4.38 21.91
N VAL A 176 21.46 4.70 20.63
CA VAL A 176 22.79 5.00 20.04
C VAL A 176 23.09 6.50 19.99
N HIS A 177 22.41 7.28 20.84
CA HIS A 177 22.62 8.72 21.04
C HIS A 177 22.23 9.62 19.86
N VAL A 178 21.32 9.18 18.99
CA VAL A 178 20.63 10.10 18.08
C VAL A 178 19.59 10.88 18.88
N ASP A 179 19.70 12.21 18.88
CA ASP A 179 18.70 13.08 19.52
C ASP A 179 17.29 12.75 19.01
N LEU A 180 16.31 12.70 19.93
CA LEU A 180 14.96 12.25 19.63
C LEU A 180 14.31 13.15 18.58
N ILE A 181 14.37 14.47 18.74
CA ILE A 181 13.74 15.41 17.79
C ILE A 181 14.36 15.23 16.40
N THR A 182 15.69 15.21 16.35
CA THR A 182 16.47 15.01 15.13
C THR A 182 16.13 13.67 14.46
N GLY A 183 16.04 12.59 15.23
CA GLY A 183 15.64 11.27 14.75
C GLY A 183 14.24 11.27 14.12
N LEU A 184 13.27 11.92 14.78
CA LEU A 184 11.90 12.02 14.25
C LEU A 184 11.85 12.81 12.94
N VAL A 185 12.61 13.91 12.82
CA VAL A 185 12.72 14.70 11.58
C VAL A 185 13.28 13.84 10.46
N TRP A 186 14.43 13.18 10.67
CA TRP A 186 15.07 12.38 9.63
C TRP A 186 14.25 11.17 9.21
N VAL A 187 13.66 10.44 10.16
CA VAL A 187 12.76 9.32 9.84
C VAL A 187 11.55 9.80 9.03
N GLY A 188 10.99 10.97 9.38
CA GLY A 188 9.90 11.61 8.63
C GLY A 188 10.29 12.01 7.21
N LEU A 189 11.44 12.67 7.02
CA LEU A 189 11.93 13.11 5.72
C LEU A 189 12.34 11.94 4.81
N VAL A 190 13.06 10.95 5.34
CA VAL A 190 13.45 9.76 4.59
C VAL A 190 12.24 8.91 4.26
N GLY A 191 11.29 8.74 5.19
CA GLY A 191 10.01 8.07 4.94
C GLY A 191 9.20 8.79 3.86
N SER A 192 9.18 10.13 3.88
CA SER A 192 8.54 10.94 2.83
C SER A 192 9.18 10.76 1.46
N LEU A 193 10.51 10.78 1.39
CA LEU A 193 11.25 10.52 0.15
C LEU A 193 10.98 9.11 -0.39
N ALA A 194 10.97 8.11 0.49
CA ALA A 194 10.64 6.73 0.16
C ALA A 194 9.20 6.62 -0.39
N THR A 195 8.22 7.26 0.26
CA THR A 195 6.82 7.32 -0.18
C THR A 195 6.69 8.00 -1.55
N PHE A 196 7.31 9.17 -1.74
CA PHE A 196 7.32 9.87 -3.04
C PHE A 196 7.85 8.97 -4.14
N TYR A 197 9.02 8.36 -3.92
CA TYR A 197 9.67 7.51 -4.92
C TYR A 197 8.85 6.23 -5.17
N ALA A 198 8.24 5.63 -4.15
CA ALA A 198 7.39 4.45 -4.29
C ALA A 198 6.12 4.75 -5.10
N PHE A 199 5.41 5.85 -4.80
CA PHE A 199 4.24 6.27 -5.59
C PHE A 199 4.61 6.60 -7.02
N TYR A 200 5.73 7.32 -7.23
CA TYR A 200 6.22 7.63 -8.56
C TYR A 200 6.51 6.36 -9.37
N ARG A 201 7.06 5.31 -8.72
CA ARG A 201 7.29 4.01 -9.38
C ARG A 201 6.01 3.20 -9.58
N TRP A 202 5.02 3.37 -8.71
CA TRP A 202 3.72 2.73 -8.85
C TRP A 202 2.89 3.33 -9.99
N GLY A 203 2.62 4.63 -9.98
CA GLY A 203 1.72 5.27 -10.95
C GLY A 203 2.21 6.62 -11.49
N GLY A 204 3.52 6.89 -11.43
CA GLY A 204 4.11 8.12 -11.93
C GLY A 204 3.70 9.36 -11.13
N SER A 205 3.86 10.53 -11.76
CA SER A 205 3.46 11.81 -11.14
C SER A 205 1.98 11.87 -10.80
N PHE A 206 1.13 11.12 -11.50
CA PHE A 206 -0.31 11.04 -11.20
C PHE A 206 -0.58 10.40 -9.84
N ALA A 207 0.08 9.30 -9.50
CA ALA A 207 -0.07 8.67 -8.18
C ALA A 207 0.45 9.55 -7.05
N VAL A 208 1.58 10.24 -7.25
CA VAL A 208 2.09 11.20 -6.27
C VAL A 208 1.14 12.37 -6.07
N ALA A 209 0.62 12.93 -7.18
CA ALA A 209 -0.37 14.01 -7.13
C ALA A 209 -1.68 13.54 -6.48
N GLY A 210 -2.11 12.30 -6.73
CA GLY A 210 -3.27 11.72 -6.08
C GLY A 210 -3.10 11.61 -4.58
N PHE A 211 -1.96 11.11 -4.12
CA PHE A 211 -1.66 11.11 -2.69
C PHE A 211 -1.61 12.53 -2.10
N LEU A 212 -0.88 13.47 -2.72
CA LEU A 212 -0.64 14.79 -2.15
C LEU A 212 -1.87 15.71 -2.18
N PHE A 213 -2.61 15.69 -3.29
CA PHE A 213 -3.80 16.51 -3.52
C PHE A 213 -5.07 15.69 -3.31
N ASN A 214 -5.01 14.69 -2.44
CA ASN A 214 -6.19 14.00 -2.00
C ASN A 214 -7.00 14.97 -1.11
N GLY A 215 -8.20 15.29 -1.57
CA GLY A 215 -9.07 16.27 -0.94
C GLY A 215 -10.17 16.60 -1.91
N GLY A 216 -11.41 16.60 -1.44
CA GLY A 216 -12.54 16.80 -2.32
C GLY A 216 -12.78 18.28 -2.69
N ILE A 217 -14.04 18.69 -2.69
CA ILE A 217 -14.44 20.00 -3.20
C ILE A 217 -14.40 21.18 -2.21
N ALA A 218 -14.13 21.06 -0.90
CA ALA A 218 -14.11 22.26 -0.04
C ALA A 218 -12.90 23.17 -0.23
N GLY A 219 -11.79 22.69 -0.80
CA GLY A 219 -10.74 23.59 -1.30
C GLY A 219 -11.27 24.60 -2.35
N PHE A 220 -12.37 24.29 -3.05
CA PHE A 220 -12.99 25.20 -4.00
C PHE A 220 -13.78 26.35 -3.34
N GLN A 221 -13.99 26.33 -2.01
CA GLN A 221 -14.52 27.49 -1.30
C GLN A 221 -13.61 28.71 -1.45
N PHE A 222 -12.31 28.51 -1.66
CA PHE A 222 -11.37 29.57 -2.01
C PHE A 222 -11.88 30.44 -3.17
N PHE A 223 -12.47 29.84 -4.22
CA PHE A 223 -12.99 30.59 -5.36
C PHE A 223 -14.23 31.44 -5.03
N LYS A 224 -14.88 31.19 -3.88
CA LYS A 224 -15.98 32.00 -3.39
C LYS A 224 -15.51 33.07 -2.41
N THR A 225 -14.62 32.72 -1.48
CA THR A 225 -14.21 33.61 -0.38
C THR A 225 -12.98 34.44 -0.71
N TRP A 226 -12.16 34.00 -1.67
CA TRP A 226 -10.82 34.52 -1.98
C TRP A 226 -9.90 34.61 -0.75
N LYS A 227 -10.17 33.78 0.26
CA LYS A 227 -9.40 33.73 1.52
C LYS A 227 -8.81 32.33 1.70
N PHE A 228 -7.53 32.28 2.04
CA PHE A 228 -6.91 31.07 2.57
C PHE A 228 -7.34 30.92 4.03
N LEU A 229 -8.38 30.11 4.27
CA LEU A 229 -8.83 29.76 5.61
C LEU A 229 -7.97 28.62 6.17
N ASP A 230 -7.87 28.55 7.50
CA ASP A 230 -7.31 27.38 8.16
C ASP A 230 -8.36 26.26 8.18
N TYR A 231 -8.33 25.44 7.13
CA TYR A 231 -9.26 24.33 6.98
C TYR A 231 -8.92 23.13 7.91
N GLN A 232 -7.92 23.23 8.80
CA GLN A 232 -7.51 22.16 9.73
C GLN A 232 -7.62 22.52 11.22
N GLY A 233 -7.75 23.80 11.55
CA GLY A 233 -7.86 24.30 12.91
C GLY A 233 -9.30 24.58 13.35
N THR A 234 -9.46 25.58 14.23
CA THR A 234 -10.77 26.03 14.76
C THR A 234 -11.50 26.98 13.83
N ALA A 235 -10.96 27.26 12.63
CA ALA A 235 -11.61 28.17 11.71
C ALA A 235 -12.97 27.59 11.29
N ALA A 236 -13.96 28.44 11.41
CA ALA A 236 -15.33 28.09 11.12
C ALA A 236 -15.64 28.40 9.64
N ASP A 237 -16.45 27.58 9.00
CA ASP A 237 -16.96 27.87 7.67
C ASP A 237 -17.85 29.13 7.67
N VAL A 238 -18.35 29.51 6.50
CA VAL A 238 -19.30 30.64 6.34
C VAL A 238 -20.56 30.45 7.21
N ALA A 239 -20.82 29.24 7.71
CA ALA A 239 -21.93 28.88 8.60
C ALA A 239 -21.49 28.65 10.06
N HIS A 240 -20.29 29.11 10.46
CA HIS A 240 -19.73 29.00 11.80
C HIS A 240 -19.55 27.56 12.33
N ARG A 241 -19.33 26.57 11.45
CA ARG A 241 -19.00 25.20 11.85
C ARG A 241 -17.50 24.92 11.71
N PRO A 242 -16.86 24.23 12.67
CA PRO A 242 -15.43 23.92 12.58
C PRO A 242 -15.14 23.16 11.28
N ILE A 243 -14.23 23.70 10.48
CA ILE A 243 -13.85 23.08 9.22
C ILE A 243 -12.86 21.96 9.54
N ALA A 244 -13.34 20.73 9.59
CA ALA A 244 -12.50 19.56 9.79
C ALA A 244 -12.05 18.98 8.42
N TRP A 245 -11.45 19.78 7.55
CA TRP A 245 -10.98 19.31 6.24
C TRP A 245 -9.72 18.46 6.40
N LYS A 246 -9.83 17.17 6.12
CA LYS A 246 -8.79 16.20 6.45
C LYS A 246 -8.30 15.51 5.19
N SER A 247 -7.12 15.92 4.71
CA SER A 247 -6.39 15.19 3.66
C SER A 247 -5.59 14.03 4.29
N ILE A 248 -5.45 12.93 3.56
CA ILE A 248 -4.68 11.74 3.94
C ILE A 248 -3.23 12.10 4.32
N PRO A 249 -2.49 12.93 3.55
CA PRO A 249 -1.14 13.32 3.94
C PRO A 249 -1.07 13.97 5.32
N LEU A 250 -1.99 14.90 5.65
CA LEU A 250 -1.90 15.70 6.87
C LEU A 250 -2.57 15.05 8.08
N ALA A 251 -3.69 14.35 7.88
CA ALA A 251 -4.48 13.77 8.96
C ALA A 251 -4.08 12.32 9.29
N MET A 252 -3.30 11.66 8.43
CA MET A 252 -2.92 10.27 8.64
C MET A 252 -1.44 9.99 8.37
N PHE A 253 -0.86 10.43 7.25
CA PHE A 253 0.55 10.14 6.95
C PHE A 253 1.52 10.84 7.89
N VAL A 254 1.28 12.11 8.22
CA VAL A 254 2.11 12.86 9.16
C VAL A 254 1.93 12.38 10.60
N THR A 255 0.72 11.99 11.00
CA THR A 255 0.41 11.66 12.39
C THR A 255 0.72 10.19 12.71
N GLN A 256 0.39 9.27 11.80
CA GLN A 256 0.54 7.84 12.01
C GLN A 256 1.89 7.36 11.52
N ARG A 257 2.86 7.28 12.44
CA ARG A 257 4.25 6.95 12.10
C ARG A 257 4.43 5.63 11.36
N GLY A 258 3.57 4.64 11.62
CA GLY A 258 3.60 3.36 10.92
C GLY A 258 3.51 3.49 9.39
N TRP A 259 2.86 4.54 8.88
CA TRP A 259 2.71 4.78 7.44
C TRP A 259 3.96 5.34 6.75
N LEU A 260 4.88 5.97 7.50
CA LEU A 260 6.20 6.37 6.97
C LEU A 260 6.99 5.19 6.40
N TYR A 261 6.67 3.98 6.88
CA TYR A 261 7.24 2.72 6.40
C TYR A 261 6.24 1.86 5.62
N ALA A 262 5.00 1.73 6.11
CA ALA A 262 4.03 0.81 5.50
C ALA A 262 3.62 1.20 4.08
N ILE A 263 3.44 2.50 3.78
CA ILE A 263 3.11 2.96 2.43
C ILE A 263 4.23 2.62 1.43
N PRO A 264 5.50 3.03 1.64
CA PRO A 264 6.54 2.70 0.68
C PRO A 264 6.76 1.19 0.55
N VAL A 265 6.67 0.41 1.64
CA VAL A 265 6.76 -1.06 1.54
C VAL A 265 5.60 -1.67 0.75
N GLY A 266 4.36 -1.31 1.06
CA GLY A 266 3.20 -1.86 0.37
C GLY A 266 3.23 -1.54 -1.13
N LEU A 267 3.58 -0.31 -1.50
CA LEU A 267 3.75 0.09 -2.90
C LEU A 267 4.91 -0.64 -3.59
N VAL A 268 6.01 -0.90 -2.88
CA VAL A 268 7.13 -1.70 -3.40
C VAL A 268 6.74 -3.15 -3.64
N LEU A 269 5.93 -3.75 -2.76
CA LEU A 269 5.42 -5.11 -2.93
C LEU A 269 4.43 -5.19 -4.10
N LEU A 270 3.49 -4.24 -4.20
CA LEU A 270 2.57 -4.13 -5.34
C LEU A 270 3.33 -3.93 -6.65
N TRP A 271 4.30 -3.02 -6.68
CA TRP A 271 5.19 -2.82 -7.83
C TRP A 271 5.96 -4.09 -8.18
N HIS A 272 6.52 -4.79 -7.18
CA HIS A 272 7.25 -6.02 -7.38
C HIS A 272 6.38 -7.12 -8.01
N TRP A 273 5.18 -7.34 -7.47
CA TRP A 273 4.22 -8.29 -8.03
C TRP A 273 3.81 -7.90 -9.45
N ARG A 274 3.60 -6.60 -9.71
CA ARG A 274 3.29 -6.11 -11.05
C ARG A 274 4.39 -6.42 -12.05
N GLU A 275 5.63 -6.08 -11.74
CA GLU A 275 6.77 -6.32 -12.62
C GLU A 275 7.06 -7.82 -12.81
N LYS A 276 6.97 -8.60 -11.73
CA LYS A 276 7.21 -10.04 -11.75
C LYS A 276 6.20 -10.80 -12.61
N PHE A 277 4.92 -10.45 -12.49
CA PHE A 277 3.83 -11.17 -13.15
C PHE A 277 3.31 -10.50 -14.42
N PHE A 278 3.57 -9.22 -14.66
CA PHE A 278 3.00 -8.51 -15.81
C PHE A 278 4.03 -7.66 -16.59
N GLY A 279 5.30 -7.66 -16.20
CA GLY A 279 6.37 -6.98 -16.94
C GLY A 279 6.61 -7.60 -18.33
N GLN A 280 7.24 -6.84 -19.24
CA GLN A 280 7.44 -7.23 -20.65
C GLN A 280 8.17 -8.58 -20.83
N GLY A 281 9.04 -8.97 -19.90
CA GLY A 281 9.70 -10.29 -19.90
C GLY A 281 8.79 -11.47 -19.54
N ALA A 282 7.61 -11.22 -18.96
CA ALA A 282 6.63 -12.24 -18.60
C ALA A 282 5.64 -12.55 -19.75
N ALA A 283 5.66 -11.74 -20.82
CA ALA A 283 4.84 -11.88 -22.03
C ALA A 283 5.50 -12.73 -23.14
N VAL A 284 6.80 -13.00 -23.05
CA VAL A 284 7.53 -13.87 -24.00
C VAL A 284 7.17 -15.35 -23.83
N PHE A 285 6.56 -15.73 -22.69
CA PHE A 285 5.99 -17.05 -22.44
C PHE A 285 4.59 -17.22 -23.09
N LYS A 286 4.45 -16.88 -24.37
CA LYS A 286 3.40 -17.54 -25.18
C LYS A 286 3.96 -18.92 -25.52
N PRO A 287 3.34 -20.04 -25.12
CA PRO A 287 3.70 -21.32 -25.71
C PRO A 287 3.45 -21.17 -27.21
N SER A 288 4.51 -21.28 -28.01
CA SER A 288 4.38 -21.38 -29.45
C SER A 288 3.42 -22.52 -29.73
N SER A 289 2.30 -22.23 -30.39
CA SER A 289 1.33 -23.22 -30.85
C SER A 289 1.86 -24.07 -32.01
N ALA A 290 3.19 -24.14 -32.19
CA ALA A 290 3.86 -25.00 -33.15
C ALA A 290 4.74 -25.98 -32.37
N ALA A 291 4.10 -27.03 -31.83
CA ALA A 291 4.81 -28.25 -31.49
C ALA A 291 5.37 -28.82 -32.80
N THR A 292 6.67 -28.64 -33.02
CA THR A 292 7.39 -29.45 -34.02
C THR A 292 7.96 -30.62 -33.26
N GLU A 293 7.64 -31.83 -33.73
CA GLU A 293 8.10 -33.10 -33.19
C GLU A 293 9.63 -33.19 -33.26
N SER A 294 10.30 -32.97 -32.13
CA SER A 294 11.64 -33.51 -31.90
C SER A 294 11.91 -33.58 -30.40
N GLY A 295 12.05 -34.80 -29.88
CA GLY A 295 12.23 -35.12 -28.47
C GLY A 295 13.59 -34.71 -27.89
N GLY A 296 13.79 -33.42 -27.68
CA GLY A 296 14.87 -32.87 -26.86
C GLY A 296 14.34 -32.43 -25.50
N LEU A 297 14.97 -32.91 -24.42
CA LEU A 297 14.73 -32.42 -23.06
C LEU A 297 15.19 -30.96 -22.97
N GLU A 298 14.33 -30.02 -23.34
CA GLU A 298 14.59 -28.59 -23.15
C GLU A 298 14.70 -28.32 -21.65
N THR A 299 15.92 -27.96 -21.23
CA THR A 299 16.24 -27.56 -19.87
C THR A 299 15.39 -26.35 -19.52
N ALA A 300 14.62 -26.49 -18.44
CA ALA A 300 13.64 -25.52 -17.98
C ALA A 300 14.21 -24.08 -17.97
N ALA A 301 13.63 -23.19 -18.78
CA ALA A 301 13.88 -21.76 -18.66
C ALA A 301 13.47 -21.33 -17.24
N PRO A 302 14.39 -20.77 -16.43
CA PRO A 302 14.10 -20.43 -15.04
C PRO A 302 12.99 -19.38 -14.96
N CYS A 303 12.03 -19.61 -14.05
CA CYS A 303 11.00 -18.65 -13.69
C CYS A 303 11.67 -17.27 -13.51
N ALA A 304 11.21 -16.25 -14.24
CA ALA A 304 11.87 -14.97 -14.29
C ALA A 304 12.09 -14.46 -12.85
N ARG A 305 13.36 -14.34 -12.44
CA ARG A 305 13.72 -13.78 -11.13
C ARG A 305 13.06 -12.41 -11.02
N GLY A 306 12.13 -12.27 -10.08
CA GLY A 306 11.42 -11.01 -9.85
C GLY A 306 12.40 -9.91 -9.43
N PRO A 307 12.00 -8.62 -9.49
CA PRO A 307 12.92 -7.52 -9.20
C PRO A 307 13.49 -7.54 -7.78
N LEU A 308 12.75 -8.08 -6.81
CA LEU A 308 13.18 -8.25 -5.43
C LEU A 308 13.54 -9.72 -5.17
N PRO A 309 14.59 -9.99 -4.37
CA PRO A 309 14.81 -11.31 -3.81
C PRO A 309 13.61 -11.76 -2.97
N PHE A 310 13.27 -13.05 -3.05
CA PHE A 310 12.12 -13.61 -2.32
C PHE A 310 12.21 -13.39 -0.80
N TRP A 311 13.41 -13.49 -0.21
CA TRP A 311 13.58 -13.26 1.22
C TRP A 311 13.30 -11.80 1.63
N VAL A 312 13.61 -10.82 0.76
CA VAL A 312 13.30 -9.40 0.99
C VAL A 312 11.79 -9.23 0.98
N GLU A 313 11.14 -9.73 -0.06
CA GLU A 313 9.69 -9.72 -0.23
C GLU A 313 8.97 -10.33 0.98
N LEU A 314 9.39 -11.53 1.39
CA LEU A 314 8.86 -12.26 2.53
C LEU A 314 9.09 -11.49 3.84
N SER A 315 10.31 -10.97 4.06
CA SER A 315 10.62 -10.25 5.30
C SER A 315 9.78 -8.99 5.45
N LEU A 316 9.58 -8.24 4.36
CA LEU A 316 8.80 -7.00 4.34
C LEU A 316 7.32 -7.27 4.53
N TYR A 317 6.78 -8.32 3.90
CA TYR A 317 5.39 -8.71 4.04
C TYR A 317 5.09 -9.30 5.42
N ALA A 318 5.91 -10.25 5.89
CA ALA A 318 5.67 -10.96 7.13
C ALA A 318 5.78 -10.06 8.36
N SER A 319 6.69 -9.09 8.37
CA SER A 319 6.84 -8.15 9.49
C SER A 319 5.88 -6.96 9.44
N MET A 320 5.11 -6.80 8.35
CA MET A 320 4.17 -5.68 8.18
C MET A 320 3.24 -5.45 9.38
N PRO A 321 2.72 -6.47 10.10
CA PRO A 321 1.90 -6.25 11.30
C PRO A 321 2.59 -5.45 12.41
N LEU A 322 3.93 -5.50 12.52
CA LEU A 322 4.68 -4.66 13.46
C LEU A 322 4.58 -3.18 13.13
N PHE A 323 4.41 -2.83 11.86
CA PHE A 323 4.43 -1.45 11.37
C PHE A 323 3.02 -0.92 11.11
N ASN A 324 2.15 -1.73 10.49
CA ASN A 324 0.79 -1.36 10.17
C ASN A 324 -0.10 -2.59 9.84
N LEU A 325 -1.02 -2.93 10.75
CA LEU A 325 -1.92 -4.07 10.58
C LEU A 325 -2.86 -3.93 9.37
N HIS A 326 -3.37 -2.73 9.09
CA HIS A 326 -4.30 -2.49 7.99
C HIS A 326 -3.63 -2.66 6.61
N THR A 327 -2.37 -2.25 6.50
CA THR A 327 -1.57 -2.48 5.30
C THR A 327 -1.30 -3.97 5.08
N PHE A 328 -1.02 -4.72 6.15
CA PHE A 328 -0.90 -6.16 6.09
C PHE A 328 -2.20 -6.82 5.60
N ILE A 329 -3.36 -6.41 6.13
CA ILE A 329 -4.67 -6.92 5.69
C ILE A 329 -4.91 -6.60 4.20
N ALA A 330 -4.65 -5.37 3.76
CA ALA A 330 -4.80 -4.98 2.35
C ALA A 330 -3.95 -5.84 1.41
N LEU A 331 -2.67 -6.04 1.74
CA LEU A 331 -1.76 -6.89 0.97
C LEU A 331 -2.18 -8.37 1.01
N THR A 332 -2.70 -8.84 2.14
CA THR A 332 -3.25 -10.19 2.28
C THR A 332 -4.44 -10.38 1.34
N ILE A 333 -5.35 -9.40 1.26
CA ILE A 333 -6.49 -9.44 0.31
C ILE A 333 -5.96 -9.53 -1.13
N VAL A 334 -4.96 -8.73 -1.51
CA VAL A 334 -4.33 -8.81 -2.84
C VAL A 334 -3.76 -10.22 -3.12
N LEU A 335 -3.06 -10.81 -2.15
CA LEU A 335 -2.51 -12.18 -2.29
C LEU A 335 -3.60 -13.25 -2.37
N LEU A 336 -4.69 -13.11 -1.62
CA LEU A 336 -5.85 -14.01 -1.72
C LEU A 336 -6.51 -13.92 -3.10
N PHE A 337 -6.64 -12.72 -3.67
CA PHE A 337 -7.11 -12.57 -5.04
C PHE A 337 -6.12 -13.17 -6.04
N ALA A 338 -4.82 -12.95 -5.87
CA ALA A 338 -3.78 -13.57 -6.68
C ALA A 338 -3.85 -15.13 -6.62
N LEU A 339 -4.25 -15.70 -5.48
CA LEU A 339 -4.48 -17.14 -5.32
C LEU A 339 -5.71 -17.63 -6.11
N LEU A 340 -6.78 -16.83 -6.17
CA LEU A 340 -8.09 -17.22 -6.71
C LEU A 340 -8.28 -16.92 -8.20
N LEU A 341 -7.49 -16.02 -8.79
CA LEU A 341 -7.68 -15.55 -10.17
C LEU A 341 -7.28 -16.58 -11.25
N GLU A 342 -6.33 -17.49 -10.97
CA GLU A 342 -5.90 -18.54 -11.91
C GLU A 342 -6.59 -19.89 -11.61
N ARG A 343 -6.92 -20.69 -12.64
CA ARG A 343 -7.66 -21.98 -12.47
C ARG A 343 -6.89 -22.93 -11.57
N PRO A 344 -7.53 -23.59 -10.58
CA PRO A 344 -6.91 -24.59 -9.73
C PRO A 344 -6.65 -25.90 -10.49
N SER A 345 -5.79 -25.84 -11.51
CA SER A 345 -5.35 -26.99 -12.31
C SER A 345 -4.77 -28.11 -11.44
N GLU A 346 -4.21 -27.76 -10.28
CA GLU A 346 -3.73 -28.70 -9.26
C GLU A 346 -4.86 -29.56 -8.68
N ILE A 347 -6.03 -28.96 -8.39
CA ILE A 347 -7.17 -29.69 -7.83
C ILE A 347 -7.72 -30.65 -8.88
N GLN A 348 -7.83 -30.22 -10.14
CA GLN A 348 -8.22 -31.11 -11.22
C GLN A 348 -7.20 -32.23 -11.44
N PHE A 349 -5.90 -31.94 -11.36
CA PHE A 349 -4.85 -32.95 -11.46
C PHE A 349 -4.95 -33.96 -10.31
N VAL A 350 -5.03 -33.50 -9.05
CA VAL A 350 -5.17 -34.35 -7.87
C VAL A 350 -6.45 -35.18 -7.92
N VAL A 351 -7.58 -34.60 -8.32
CA VAL A 351 -8.85 -35.33 -8.50
C VAL A 351 -8.73 -36.37 -9.62
N ASN A 352 -8.09 -36.03 -10.73
CA ASN A 352 -7.88 -36.97 -11.84
C ASN A 352 -6.92 -38.11 -11.44
N THR A 353 -5.86 -37.83 -10.69
CA THR A 353 -4.94 -38.84 -10.14
C THR A 353 -5.64 -39.70 -9.10
N ALA A 354 -6.43 -39.13 -8.19
CA ALA A 354 -7.23 -39.88 -7.24
C ALA A 354 -8.24 -40.80 -7.93
N ARG A 355 -8.83 -40.34 -9.05
CA ARG A 355 -9.80 -41.09 -9.84
C ARG A 355 -9.17 -42.19 -10.69
N LYS A 356 -7.93 -42.00 -11.18
CA LYS A 356 -7.21 -42.98 -12.01
C LYS A 356 -6.42 -43.99 -11.20
N ASP A 357 -5.72 -43.55 -10.15
CA ASP A 357 -4.69 -44.32 -9.45
C ASP A 357 -5.04 -44.58 -7.96
N GLY A 358 -6.21 -44.12 -7.49
CA GLY A 358 -6.67 -44.29 -6.12
C GLY A 358 -5.76 -43.63 -5.07
N SER A 359 -5.83 -44.11 -3.83
CA SER A 359 -5.00 -43.62 -2.71
C SER A 359 -3.50 -43.87 -2.92
N ALA A 360 -3.14 -44.91 -3.69
CA ALA A 360 -1.76 -45.24 -4.03
C ALA A 360 -1.11 -44.19 -4.96
N GLY A 361 -1.88 -43.60 -5.90
CA GLY A 361 -1.42 -42.49 -6.74
C GLY A 361 -1.14 -41.22 -5.95
N ILE A 362 -2.00 -40.90 -4.97
CA ILE A 362 -1.80 -39.76 -4.07
C ILE A 362 -0.55 -39.99 -3.19
N GLY A 363 -0.38 -41.20 -2.65
CA GLY A 363 0.81 -41.57 -1.89
C GLY A 363 2.11 -41.46 -2.70
N ARG A 364 2.06 -41.77 -4.00
CA ARG A 364 3.20 -41.62 -4.93
C ARG A 364 3.54 -40.15 -5.19
N LEU A 365 2.53 -39.29 -5.25
CA LEU A 365 2.67 -37.84 -5.41
C LEU A 365 3.32 -37.17 -4.19
N ILE A 366 2.97 -37.62 -2.98
CA ILE A 366 3.53 -37.14 -1.72
C ILE A 366 4.99 -37.59 -1.57
N SER A 367 5.30 -38.82 -2.01
CA SER A 367 6.65 -39.40 -1.91
C SER A 367 7.63 -38.92 -2.98
N HIS A 368 7.15 -38.34 -4.10
CA HIS A 368 8.00 -37.84 -5.19
C HIS A 368 7.83 -36.32 -5.42
N PRO A 369 8.50 -35.48 -4.60
CA PRO A 369 8.38 -34.02 -4.69
C PRO A 369 8.93 -33.43 -6.01
N THR A 370 9.68 -34.19 -6.79
CA THR A 370 10.21 -33.78 -8.09
C THR A 370 9.13 -33.58 -9.17
N MET A 371 7.95 -34.19 -9.03
CA MET A 371 6.82 -33.97 -9.96
C MET A 371 5.98 -32.72 -9.63
N TRP A 372 6.12 -32.15 -8.43
CA TRP A 372 5.35 -30.99 -8.01
C TRP A 372 5.54 -29.77 -8.94
N PRO A 373 6.77 -29.39 -9.35
CA PRO A 373 6.98 -28.25 -10.24
C PRO A 373 6.20 -28.32 -11.56
N GLU A 374 5.92 -29.52 -12.07
CA GLU A 374 5.15 -29.73 -13.30
C GLU A 374 3.64 -29.54 -13.08
N ILE A 375 3.13 -29.90 -11.91
CA ILE A 375 1.72 -29.72 -11.49
C ILE A 375 1.40 -28.22 -11.32
N PHE A 376 2.34 -27.47 -10.76
CA PHE A 376 2.22 -26.02 -10.52
C PHE A 376 2.69 -25.16 -11.71
N ARG A 377 2.91 -25.75 -12.90
CA ARG A 377 3.49 -25.06 -14.07
C ARG A 377 2.54 -24.06 -14.73
N GLY A 378 1.23 -24.28 -14.61
CA GLY A 378 0.19 -23.49 -15.29
C GLY A 378 -0.32 -22.26 -14.54
N ALA A 379 0.13 -22.00 -13.31
CA ALA A 379 -0.41 -20.93 -12.45
C ALA A 379 0.70 -20.25 -11.60
N PRO A 380 1.60 -19.47 -12.23
CA PRO A 380 2.75 -18.88 -11.55
C PRO A 380 2.35 -17.84 -10.49
N ILE A 381 1.23 -17.14 -10.68
CA ILE A 381 0.73 -16.13 -9.73
C ILE A 381 0.19 -16.84 -8.49
N ARG A 382 -0.69 -17.86 -8.69
CA ARG A 382 -1.23 -18.65 -7.57
C ARG A 382 -0.12 -19.30 -6.77
N ARG A 383 0.82 -19.98 -7.43
CA ARG A 383 1.92 -20.69 -6.76
C ARG A 383 2.73 -19.76 -5.87
N HIS A 384 3.06 -18.57 -6.38
CA HIS A 384 3.80 -17.57 -5.61
C HIS A 384 2.98 -17.06 -4.42
N ALA A 385 1.71 -16.72 -4.64
CA ALA A 385 0.83 -16.27 -3.56
C ALA A 385 0.67 -17.33 -2.47
N ALA A 386 0.47 -18.60 -2.85
CA ALA A 386 0.39 -19.73 -1.92
C ALA A 386 1.69 -19.90 -1.11
N ALA A 387 2.85 -19.88 -1.77
CA ALA A 387 4.14 -19.99 -1.11
C ALA A 387 4.38 -18.81 -0.14
N MET A 388 4.05 -17.59 -0.57
CA MET A 388 4.18 -16.40 0.27
C MET A 388 3.29 -16.49 1.51
N LEU A 389 2.00 -16.81 1.33
CA LEU A 389 1.05 -16.93 2.44
C LEU A 389 1.44 -18.07 3.40
N ALA A 390 1.86 -19.22 2.88
CA ALA A 390 2.25 -20.37 3.70
C ALA A 390 3.51 -20.10 4.53
N ILE A 391 4.55 -19.53 3.92
CA ILE A 391 5.82 -19.25 4.62
C ILE A 391 5.65 -18.06 5.58
N ALA A 392 4.87 -17.05 5.20
CA ALA A 392 4.61 -15.89 6.05
C ALA A 392 3.65 -16.19 7.21
N LEU A 393 2.89 -17.30 7.16
CA LEU A 393 1.86 -17.61 8.15
C LEU A 393 2.41 -17.57 9.58
N ILE A 394 3.51 -18.26 9.87
CA ILE A 394 4.12 -18.31 11.20
C ILE A 394 4.64 -16.93 11.63
N PRO A 395 5.58 -16.29 10.90
CA PRO A 395 6.14 -15.02 11.33
C PRO A 395 5.10 -13.89 11.38
N ALA A 396 4.19 -13.80 10.41
CA ALA A 396 3.15 -12.77 10.42
C ALA A 396 2.16 -12.97 11.58
N THR A 397 1.73 -14.22 11.83
CA THR A 397 0.88 -14.53 12.98
C THR A 397 1.55 -14.17 14.30
N PHE A 398 2.86 -14.43 14.44
CA PHE A 398 3.62 -14.02 15.62
C PHE A 398 3.57 -12.50 15.83
N PHE A 399 3.78 -11.71 14.79
CA PHE A 399 3.72 -10.25 14.90
C PHE A 399 2.31 -9.72 15.12
N VAL A 400 1.28 -10.31 14.51
CA VAL A 400 -0.13 -9.98 14.80
C VAL A 400 -0.44 -10.29 16.27
N TRP A 401 -0.07 -11.49 16.74
CA TRP A 401 -0.23 -11.91 18.13
C TRP A 401 0.42 -10.91 19.10
N LEU A 402 1.63 -10.43 18.78
CA LEU A 402 2.35 -9.44 19.58
C LEU A 402 1.59 -8.11 19.68
N VAL A 403 1.23 -7.51 18.53
CA VAL A 403 0.64 -6.15 18.48
C VAL A 403 -0.85 -6.11 18.87
N THR A 404 -1.50 -7.27 18.96
CA THR A 404 -2.91 -7.40 19.35
C THR A 404 -3.10 -7.87 20.79
N ASP A 405 -2.04 -7.85 21.60
CA ASP A 405 -2.06 -8.41 22.95
C ASP A 405 -2.59 -9.85 22.94
N HIS A 406 -1.89 -10.74 22.26
CA HIS A 406 -2.23 -12.17 22.22
C HIS A 406 -3.64 -12.44 21.67
N PHE A 407 -4.06 -11.67 20.65
CA PHE A 407 -5.43 -11.66 20.10
C PHE A 407 -6.53 -11.19 21.07
N ARG A 408 -6.18 -10.49 22.15
CA ARG A 408 -7.14 -9.91 23.11
C ARG A 408 -7.61 -8.50 22.76
N ALA A 409 -7.05 -7.89 21.73
CA ALA A 409 -7.60 -6.65 21.18
C ALA A 409 -9.05 -6.89 20.71
N ALA A 410 -10.02 -6.47 21.52
CA ALA A 410 -11.44 -6.63 21.22
C ALA A 410 -11.81 -5.89 19.92
N SER A 411 -12.59 -6.57 19.06
CA SER A 411 -13.21 -6.02 17.85
C SER A 411 -12.25 -5.56 16.74
N ILE A 412 -11.55 -6.50 16.10
CA ILE A 412 -10.91 -6.27 14.78
C ILE A 412 -11.95 -6.28 13.64
N LEU A 413 -13.22 -6.61 13.92
CA LEU A 413 -14.26 -6.61 12.90
C LEU A 413 -15.64 -6.35 13.50
N GLN A 414 -16.19 -5.17 13.23
CA GLN A 414 -17.57 -4.81 13.53
C GLN A 414 -18.28 -4.47 12.22
N TRP A 415 -19.40 -5.14 11.94
CA TRP A 415 -20.26 -4.79 10.81
C TRP A 415 -20.94 -3.44 11.08
N HIS A 416 -20.65 -2.45 10.24
CA HIS A 416 -21.26 -1.12 10.31
C HIS A 416 -21.20 -0.43 8.93
N PRO A 417 -22.11 -0.79 8.01
CA PRO A 417 -22.15 -0.21 6.67
C PRO A 417 -22.25 1.30 6.71
N GLY A 418 -21.39 2.01 5.98
CA GLY A 418 -21.44 3.46 5.90
C GLY A 418 -21.01 4.19 7.17
N TRP A 419 -20.32 3.52 8.11
CA TRP A 419 -19.93 4.11 9.40
C TRP A 419 -19.23 5.47 9.31
N ALA A 420 -18.45 5.72 8.25
CA ALA A 420 -17.78 6.99 8.04
C ALA A 420 -18.78 8.16 7.82
N GLN A 421 -19.98 7.86 7.33
CA GLN A 421 -21.06 8.82 7.07
C GLN A 421 -21.88 9.12 8.33
N ASP A 422 -21.84 8.24 9.33
CA ASP A 422 -22.53 8.40 10.61
C ASP A 422 -21.62 9.02 11.69
N SER A 423 -20.31 9.02 11.45
CA SER A 423 -19.30 9.53 12.37
C SER A 423 -19.38 11.06 12.50
N PRO A 424 -19.58 11.63 13.70
CA PRO A 424 -19.63 13.08 13.88
C PRO A 424 -18.34 13.80 13.43
N ASP A 425 -17.20 13.11 13.50
CA ASP A 425 -15.87 13.64 13.16
C ASP A 425 -15.54 13.57 11.65
N LEU A 426 -16.24 12.70 10.91
CA LEU A 426 -16.04 12.45 9.47
C LEU A 426 -17.22 12.94 8.61
N ALA A 427 -18.44 12.91 9.15
CA ALA A 427 -19.69 13.19 8.46
C ALA A 427 -19.97 14.67 8.21
N ALA A 428 -19.11 15.59 8.70
CA ALA A 428 -19.32 17.02 8.60
C ALA A 428 -19.71 17.43 7.16
N PRO A 429 -20.99 17.81 6.91
CA PRO A 429 -21.45 18.04 5.56
C PRO A 429 -21.02 19.43 5.11
N PHE A 430 -19.90 19.54 4.40
CA PHE A 430 -19.39 20.81 3.86
C PHE A 430 -20.21 21.35 2.68
N PHE A 431 -20.87 20.46 1.93
CA PHE A 431 -21.80 20.79 0.85
C PHE A 431 -23.02 19.88 0.93
N ARG A 432 -24.23 20.43 0.79
CA ARG A 432 -25.43 19.65 0.43
C ARG A 432 -25.57 19.65 -1.08
N MET A 433 -25.52 18.49 -1.72
CA MET A 433 -25.91 18.37 -3.13
C MET A 433 -27.44 18.51 -3.22
N GLY A 434 -27.90 19.75 -3.33
CA GLY A 434 -29.29 20.06 -3.67
C GLY A 434 -30.34 19.67 -2.61
N GLY A 435 -31.58 20.15 -2.82
CA GLY A 435 -32.74 19.74 -2.04
C GLY A 435 -33.21 18.33 -2.41
N THR A 436 -34.17 17.80 -1.64
CA THR A 436 -34.82 16.51 -1.92
C THR A 436 -35.27 16.46 -3.38
N ALA A 437 -34.74 15.51 -4.16
CA ALA A 437 -35.19 15.31 -5.53
C ALA A 437 -36.66 14.91 -5.50
N ASN A 438 -37.50 15.65 -6.21
CA ASN A 438 -38.89 15.30 -6.48
C ASN A 438 -38.98 14.89 -7.94
N PHE A 439 -39.00 13.57 -8.19
CA PHE A 439 -39.05 13.03 -9.56
C PHE A 439 -40.46 13.10 -10.18
N GLY A 440 -41.43 13.74 -9.52
CA GLY A 440 -42.75 14.06 -10.06
C GLY A 440 -43.64 12.86 -10.40
N SER A 441 -43.22 11.64 -10.06
CA SER A 441 -43.92 10.40 -10.45
C SER A 441 -44.79 9.86 -9.31
N SER A 442 -46.09 9.76 -9.55
CA SER A 442 -47.07 9.11 -8.65
C SER A 442 -47.06 7.58 -8.70
N THR A 443 -46.22 6.98 -9.55
CA THR A 443 -46.08 5.52 -9.63
C THR A 443 -45.29 4.96 -8.44
N MET A 444 -45.60 3.74 -8.00
CA MET A 444 -44.86 3.03 -6.94
C MET A 444 -43.35 2.94 -7.24
N PHE A 445 -42.98 2.75 -8.51
CA PHE A 445 -41.59 2.75 -8.94
C PHE A 445 -40.92 4.13 -8.78
N GLY A 446 -41.60 5.21 -9.18
CA GLY A 446 -41.08 6.56 -9.02
C GLY A 446 -40.92 6.98 -7.55
N LEU A 447 -41.85 6.60 -6.68
CA LEU A 447 -41.75 6.81 -5.24
C LEU A 447 -40.60 6.00 -4.62
N LEU A 448 -40.42 4.74 -5.04
CA LEU A 448 -39.29 3.91 -4.60
C LEU A 448 -37.95 4.52 -5.06
N LEU A 449 -37.85 4.91 -6.33
CA LEU A 449 -36.64 5.53 -6.88
C LEU A 449 -36.33 6.86 -6.20
N GLN A 450 -37.36 7.67 -5.91
CA GLN A 450 -37.22 8.90 -5.15
C GLN A 450 -36.74 8.65 -3.71
N LYS A 451 -37.31 7.65 -3.03
CA LYS A 451 -36.90 7.26 -1.69
C LYS A 451 -35.46 6.75 -1.67
N THR A 452 -35.08 5.91 -2.63
CA THR A 452 -33.71 5.39 -2.75
C THR A 452 -32.71 6.50 -3.10
N TRP A 453 -33.08 7.42 -3.99
CA TRP A 453 -32.23 8.55 -4.33
C TRP A 453 -31.98 9.47 -3.14
N ASN A 454 -33.05 9.95 -2.49
CA ASN A 454 -32.94 10.88 -1.38
C ASN A 454 -32.38 10.24 -0.10
N GLY A 455 -32.66 8.95 0.13
CA GLY A 455 -32.27 8.25 1.35
C GLY A 455 -30.88 7.59 1.29
N VAL A 456 -30.39 7.22 0.11
CA VAL A 456 -29.15 6.42 -0.01
C VAL A 456 -28.17 7.05 -1.00
N ILE A 457 -28.60 7.34 -2.23
CA ILE A 457 -27.68 7.74 -3.31
C ILE A 457 -27.16 9.16 -3.09
N ALA A 458 -28.04 10.13 -2.86
CA ALA A 458 -27.66 11.52 -2.68
C ALA A 458 -26.77 11.73 -1.43
N PRO A 459 -27.09 11.18 -0.24
CA PRO A 459 -26.19 11.25 0.92
C PRO A 459 -24.82 10.60 0.66
N PHE A 460 -24.80 9.48 -0.06
CA PHE A 460 -23.55 8.82 -0.43
C PHE A 460 -22.66 9.73 -1.28
N PHE A 461 -23.16 10.22 -2.41
CA PHE A 461 -22.38 11.10 -3.27
C PHE A 461 -22.05 12.40 -2.56
N GLN A 462 -22.96 12.96 -1.76
CA GLN A 462 -22.69 14.16 -0.98
C GLN A 462 -21.49 13.98 -0.05
N PHE A 463 -21.43 12.88 0.70
CA PHE A 463 -20.30 12.60 1.59
C PHE A 463 -19.01 12.37 0.79
N TRP A 464 -19.04 11.45 -0.18
CA TRP A 464 -17.82 11.00 -0.82
C TRP A 464 -17.25 12.06 -1.81
N LEU A 465 -18.07 12.75 -2.62
CA LEU A 465 -17.56 13.82 -3.50
C LEU A 465 -17.06 15.02 -2.70
N THR A 466 -17.65 15.29 -1.53
CA THR A 466 -17.16 16.35 -0.65
C THR A 466 -15.76 16.03 -0.14
N ASN A 467 -15.49 14.77 0.22
CA ASN A 467 -14.22 14.35 0.80
C ASN A 467 -13.14 13.96 -0.23
N PHE A 468 -13.53 13.40 -1.38
CA PHE A 468 -12.62 12.87 -2.40
C PHE A 468 -12.77 13.53 -3.78
N GLY A 469 -13.78 14.36 -4.01
CA GLY A 469 -13.89 15.19 -5.21
C GLY A 469 -13.92 14.39 -6.51
N LEU A 470 -13.09 14.81 -7.47
CA LEU A 470 -13.00 14.21 -8.80
C LEU A 470 -12.44 12.78 -8.78
N TRP A 471 -11.89 12.30 -7.66
CA TRP A 471 -11.38 10.93 -7.57
C TRP A 471 -12.46 9.87 -7.74
N ILE A 472 -13.69 10.17 -7.32
CA ILE A 472 -14.82 9.22 -7.45
C ILE A 472 -15.22 8.98 -8.90
N PRO A 473 -15.55 10.00 -9.71
CA PRO A 473 -15.88 9.77 -11.10
C PRO A 473 -14.69 9.15 -11.86
N LEU A 474 -13.45 9.48 -11.51
CA LEU A 474 -12.26 8.83 -12.09
C LEU A 474 -12.18 7.34 -11.73
N ALA A 475 -12.44 6.97 -10.48
CA ALA A 475 -12.46 5.58 -10.04
C ALA A 475 -13.59 4.79 -10.73
N LEU A 476 -14.80 5.35 -10.81
CA LEU A 476 -15.92 4.73 -11.52
C LEU A 476 -15.62 4.56 -13.01
N ALA A 477 -15.00 5.56 -13.64
CA ALA A 477 -14.55 5.46 -15.03
C ALA A 477 -13.50 4.36 -15.21
N LEU A 478 -12.54 4.23 -14.30
CA LEU A 478 -11.54 3.17 -14.32
C LEU A 478 -12.19 1.78 -14.23
N VAL A 479 -13.12 1.58 -13.29
CA VAL A 479 -13.86 0.32 -13.14
C VAL A 479 -14.65 0.00 -14.41
N GLY A 480 -15.34 1.00 -14.98
CA GLY A 480 -16.05 0.86 -16.26
C GLY A 480 -15.14 0.48 -17.42
N LEU A 481 -13.95 1.10 -17.52
CA LEU A 481 -12.95 0.81 -18.54
C LEU A 481 -12.37 -0.61 -18.39
N VAL A 482 -12.10 -1.04 -17.16
CA VAL A 482 -11.65 -2.42 -16.87
C VAL A 482 -12.74 -3.42 -17.26
N GLY A 483 -13.99 -3.18 -16.86
CA GLY A 483 -15.12 -4.03 -17.23
C GLY A 483 -15.31 -4.12 -18.75
N TRP A 484 -15.22 -2.98 -19.45
CA TRP A 484 -15.27 -2.92 -20.91
C TRP A 484 -14.12 -3.70 -21.57
N ARG A 485 -12.90 -3.60 -21.04
CA ARG A 485 -11.74 -4.32 -21.55
C ARG A 485 -11.85 -5.82 -21.31
N ILE A 486 -12.34 -6.26 -20.15
CA ILE A 486 -12.63 -7.67 -19.88
C ILE A 486 -13.61 -8.19 -20.92
N TRP A 487 -14.72 -7.46 -21.14
CA TRP A 487 -15.74 -7.85 -22.12
C TRP A 487 -15.16 -7.96 -23.54
N LYS A 488 -14.39 -6.95 -24.00
CA LYS A 488 -13.77 -6.95 -25.32
C LYS A 488 -12.68 -8.01 -25.50
N SER A 489 -11.90 -8.30 -24.47
CA SER A 489 -10.83 -9.30 -24.52
C SER A 489 -11.35 -10.74 -24.43
N GLY A 490 -12.61 -10.92 -24.02
CA GLY A 490 -13.19 -12.24 -23.80
C GLY A 490 -12.52 -13.01 -22.66
N TRP A 491 -11.85 -12.31 -21.73
CA TRP A 491 -11.17 -12.94 -20.61
C TRP A 491 -12.17 -13.73 -19.75
N ARG A 492 -11.81 -14.98 -19.42
CA ARG A 492 -12.62 -15.87 -18.58
C ARG A 492 -11.89 -16.15 -17.28
N TRP A 493 -12.67 -16.31 -16.21
CA TRP A 493 -12.13 -16.65 -14.91
C TRP A 493 -11.22 -17.89 -15.00
N GLY A 494 -10.04 -17.77 -14.40
CA GLY A 494 -9.06 -18.83 -14.32
C GLY A 494 -8.02 -18.81 -15.43
N ASP A 495 -8.23 -18.07 -16.52
CA ASP A 495 -7.14 -17.69 -17.41
C ASP A 495 -6.30 -16.59 -16.73
N ARG A 496 -5.03 -16.44 -17.12
CA ARG A 496 -4.15 -15.41 -16.54
C ARG A 496 -4.82 -14.03 -16.63
N PRO A 497 -5.05 -13.32 -15.51
CA PRO A 497 -5.78 -12.07 -15.51
C PRO A 497 -4.98 -10.96 -16.22
N PRO A 498 -5.65 -10.01 -16.90
CA PRO A 498 -5.02 -8.75 -17.26
C PRO A 498 -4.53 -8.01 -16.00
N ALA A 499 -3.43 -7.26 -16.12
CA ALA A 499 -2.80 -6.60 -14.96
C ALA A 499 -3.74 -5.63 -14.24
N ASP A 500 -4.53 -4.86 -15.00
CA ASP A 500 -5.54 -3.95 -14.48
C ASP A 500 -6.62 -4.69 -13.67
N VAL A 501 -7.09 -5.84 -14.14
CA VAL A 501 -8.06 -6.68 -13.39
C VAL A 501 -7.45 -7.18 -12.09
N ALA A 502 -6.19 -7.65 -12.14
CA ALA A 502 -5.50 -8.23 -11.00
C ALA A 502 -5.29 -7.25 -9.83
N PHE A 503 -5.28 -5.94 -10.09
CA PHE A 503 -5.14 -4.91 -9.04
C PHE A 503 -6.44 -4.15 -8.76
N VAL A 504 -7.28 -3.86 -9.76
CA VAL A 504 -8.54 -3.13 -9.56
C VAL A 504 -9.56 -3.96 -8.78
N LEU A 505 -9.65 -5.27 -9.04
CA LEU A 505 -10.59 -6.13 -8.34
C LEU A 505 -10.32 -6.20 -6.81
N PRO A 506 -9.08 -6.50 -6.34
CA PRO A 506 -8.81 -6.43 -4.91
C PRO A 506 -8.95 -5.01 -4.34
N ALA A 507 -8.64 -3.95 -5.09
CA ALA A 507 -8.85 -2.58 -4.63
C ALA A 507 -10.33 -2.27 -4.33
N ILE A 508 -11.26 -2.73 -5.19
CA ILE A 508 -12.71 -2.64 -4.94
C ILE A 508 -13.10 -3.38 -3.67
N VAL A 509 -12.55 -4.59 -3.46
CA VAL A 509 -12.86 -5.39 -2.26
C VAL A 509 -12.27 -4.79 -1.00
N ILE A 510 -11.06 -4.22 -1.05
CA ILE A 510 -10.45 -3.50 0.07
C ILE A 510 -11.32 -2.30 0.46
N PHE A 511 -11.75 -1.51 -0.53
CA PHE A 511 -12.63 -0.37 -0.29
C PHE A 511 -13.97 -0.82 0.29
N ALA A 512 -14.60 -1.85 -0.29
CA ALA A 512 -15.85 -2.41 0.21
C ALA A 512 -15.70 -2.94 1.64
N ALA A 513 -14.63 -3.69 1.94
CA ALA A 513 -14.36 -4.18 3.28
C ALA A 513 -14.25 -3.03 4.29
N GLY A 514 -13.50 -1.98 3.98
CA GLY A 514 -13.40 -0.82 4.86
C GLY A 514 -14.68 0.03 4.93
N TYR A 515 -15.54 -0.02 3.92
CA TYR A 515 -16.85 0.64 3.93
C TYR A 515 -17.88 -0.09 4.82
N PHE A 516 -17.87 -1.42 4.77
CA PHE A 516 -18.84 -2.27 5.46
C PHE A 516 -18.44 -2.66 6.89
N PHE A 517 -17.15 -2.66 7.19
CA PHE A 517 -16.63 -3.12 8.47
C PHE A 517 -15.72 -2.07 9.11
N LYS A 518 -15.88 -1.88 10.43
CA LYS A 518 -14.86 -1.27 11.28
C LYS A 518 -13.85 -2.34 11.68
N THR A 519 -12.58 -2.11 11.39
CA THR A 519 -11.42 -2.93 11.76
C THR A 519 -10.64 -2.45 12.98
N ALA A 520 -11.01 -1.30 13.55
CA ALA A 520 -10.37 -0.69 14.71
C ALA A 520 -11.38 0.09 15.58
N PRO A 521 -11.11 0.24 16.89
CA PRO A 521 -11.97 1.01 17.78
C PRO A 521 -12.06 2.50 17.42
N TRP A 522 -10.94 3.08 16.98
CA TRP A 522 -10.87 4.49 16.59
C TRP A 522 -11.31 4.66 15.14
N GLU A 523 -12.25 5.57 14.89
CA GLU A 523 -12.83 5.77 13.54
C GLU A 523 -11.78 6.11 12.49
N TRP A 524 -10.79 6.95 12.85
CA TRP A 524 -9.64 7.29 12.01
C TRP A 524 -8.79 6.09 11.61
N ASP A 525 -8.72 5.07 12.47
CA ASP A 525 -7.90 3.90 12.18
C ASP A 525 -8.51 3.01 11.10
N ASN A 526 -9.84 3.00 10.99
CA ASN A 526 -10.59 2.23 10.00
C ASN A 526 -10.36 2.75 8.58
N LEU A 527 -10.12 4.06 8.40
CA LEU A 527 -9.76 4.63 7.11
C LEU A 527 -8.47 4.02 6.55
N LYS A 528 -7.56 3.51 7.41
CA LYS A 528 -6.27 3.01 6.95
C LYS A 528 -6.40 1.86 5.96
N LEU A 529 -7.43 1.04 6.10
CA LEU A 529 -7.72 -0.04 5.15
C LEU A 529 -8.30 0.54 3.86
N MET A 530 -9.29 1.43 3.96
CA MET A 530 -9.95 2.03 2.80
C MET A 530 -8.99 2.78 1.87
N VAL A 531 -7.99 3.45 2.44
CA VAL A 531 -6.97 4.18 1.68
C VAL A 531 -6.17 3.27 0.72
N TRP A 532 -6.00 1.99 1.03
CA TRP A 532 -5.35 1.05 0.11
C TRP A 532 -6.20 0.66 -1.11
N GLY A 533 -7.52 0.84 -1.05
CA GLY A 533 -8.36 0.75 -2.24
C GLY A 533 -8.26 2.00 -3.13
N TYR A 534 -7.76 3.11 -2.57
CA TYR A 534 -7.53 4.36 -3.28
C TYR A 534 -6.15 4.42 -3.97
N PHE A 535 -5.12 3.82 -3.37
CA PHE A 535 -3.76 3.70 -3.94
C PHE A 535 -3.66 2.56 -4.96
#